data_AF-A0A9D5MBI5-F1
#
_entry.id   AF-A0A9D5MBI5-F1
#
_cell.length_a   1.000
_cell.length_b   1.000
_cell.length_c   1.000
_cell.angle_alpha   90.00
_cell.angle_beta   90.00
_cell.angle_gamma   90.00
#
_symmetry.space_group_name_H-M   'P 1'
#
loop_
_entity.id
_entity.type
_entity.pdbx_description
1 polymer ?
#
loop_
_entity_poly.entity_id
_entity_poly.type
_entity_poly.pdbx_seq_one_letter_code
_entity_poly.pdbx_strand_id
1 'polypeptide(L)'
;WMVHRYALLPAAVISYDRDAWFSEKEPGVRITLDRNLSFRNWEMNLNSCATGISLLPADQRLMEIKTSGVYPLWLTRLLTEKNAGRVHFSKYGLAYQQFIRHEKEGNERGGANCSTVSLTRGA
;
A
#
# COMPACT_ATOMS: atom_id res chain seq x y z
N TRP A 1 -16.54 11.75 -13.84
CA TRP A 1 -15.95 12.89 -14.56
C TRP A 1 -14.41 12.87 -14.55
N MET A 2 -13.70 12.80 -13.40
CA MET A 2 -12.21 12.85 -13.36
C MET A 2 -11.53 11.78 -14.23
N VAL A 3 -11.97 10.52 -14.13
CA VAL A 3 -11.39 9.40 -14.88
C VAL A 3 -11.36 9.68 -16.38
N HIS A 4 -12.47 10.17 -16.93
CA HIS A 4 -12.57 10.53 -18.36
C HIS A 4 -11.85 11.83 -18.70
N ARG A 5 -11.93 12.84 -17.82
CA ARG A 5 -11.29 14.16 -18.02
C ARG A 5 -9.78 14.06 -18.12
N TYR A 6 -9.17 13.17 -17.34
CA TYR A 6 -7.72 12.98 -17.24
C TYR A 6 -7.23 11.68 -17.88
N ALA A 7 -8.10 10.94 -18.57
CA ALA A 7 -7.78 9.64 -19.16
C ALA A 7 -7.03 8.70 -18.19
N LEU A 8 -7.52 8.62 -16.93
CA LEU A 8 -6.86 7.83 -15.89
C LEU A 8 -6.94 6.34 -16.21
N LEU A 9 -5.80 5.66 -16.06
CA LEU A 9 -5.70 4.22 -16.19
C LEU A 9 -5.34 3.61 -14.83
N PRO A 10 -5.73 2.35 -14.57
CA PRO A 10 -5.24 1.62 -13.40
C PRO A 10 -3.69 1.58 -13.40
N ALA A 11 -3.08 2.03 -12.32
CA ALA A 11 -1.62 2.15 -12.20
C ALA A 11 -1.02 1.23 -11.12
N ALA A 12 -1.84 0.78 -10.17
CA ALA A 12 -1.41 -0.03 -9.03
C ALA A 12 -2.57 -0.86 -8.50
N VAL A 13 -2.28 -2.09 -8.09
CA VAL A 13 -3.13 -2.89 -7.21
C VAL A 13 -2.46 -2.93 -5.84
N ILE A 14 -3.23 -2.62 -4.80
CA ILE A 14 -2.78 -2.67 -3.40
C ILE A 14 -3.68 -3.64 -2.66
N SER A 15 -3.08 -4.71 -2.13
CA SER A 15 -3.78 -5.80 -1.46
C SER A 15 -3.38 -5.85 0.01
N TYR A 16 -4.31 -6.20 0.89
CA TYR A 16 -4.10 -6.36 2.32
C TYR A 16 -5.26 -7.15 2.95
N ASP A 17 -5.01 -7.80 4.08
CA ASP A 17 -6.09 -8.31 4.93
C ASP A 17 -6.45 -7.24 5.95
N ARG A 18 -7.75 -7.05 6.19
CA ARG A 18 -8.26 -6.03 7.11
C ARG A 18 -9.10 -6.64 8.22
N ASP A 19 -8.68 -6.38 9.45
CA ASP A 19 -9.48 -6.59 10.65
C ASP A 19 -10.11 -5.25 11.05
N ALA A 20 -11.44 -5.18 11.13
CA ALA A 20 -12.19 -3.96 11.43
C ALA A 20 -12.98 -4.09 12.73
N TRP A 21 -12.81 -3.12 13.62
CA TRP A 21 -13.39 -3.09 14.96
C TRP A 21 -14.23 -1.83 15.16
N PHE A 22 -15.34 -2.00 15.86
CA PHE A 22 -16.29 -0.95 16.20
C PHE A 22 -16.55 -1.02 17.70
N SER A 23 -16.69 0.13 18.35
CA SER A 23 -17.06 0.16 19.77
C SER A 23 -18.58 0.22 19.91
N GLU A 24 -19.14 -0.68 20.71
CA GLU A 24 -20.55 -0.64 21.07
C GLU A 24 -20.87 0.54 21.98
N LYS A 25 -19.95 0.86 22.91
CA LYS A 25 -20.13 1.94 23.89
C LYS A 25 -19.84 3.32 23.29
N GLU A 26 -19.01 3.37 22.26
CA GLU A 26 -18.58 4.61 21.59
C GLU A 26 -18.72 4.46 20.07
N PRO A 27 -19.94 4.55 19.49
CA PRO A 27 -20.19 4.29 18.07
C PRO A 27 -19.38 5.18 17.11
N GLY A 28 -18.89 6.31 17.61
CA GLY A 28 -18.03 7.23 16.88
C GLY A 28 -16.60 6.73 16.67
N VAL A 29 -16.17 5.66 17.34
CA VAL A 29 -14.82 5.08 17.26
C VAL A 29 -14.79 3.86 16.34
N ARG A 30 -13.88 3.88 15.37
CA ARG A 30 -13.60 2.76 14.47
C ARG A 30 -12.10 2.52 14.39
N ILE A 31 -11.68 1.28 14.49
CA ILE A 31 -10.27 0.89 14.42
C ILE A 31 -10.13 -0.16 13.33
N THR A 32 -9.17 0.02 12.42
CA THR A 32 -8.82 -1.00 11.44
C THR A 32 -7.35 -1.36 11.53
N LEU A 33 -7.04 -2.65 11.40
CA LEU A 33 -5.69 -3.18 11.30
C LEU A 33 -5.53 -3.81 9.93
N ASP A 34 -4.62 -3.25 9.14
CA ASP A 34 -4.27 -3.79 7.84
C ASP A 34 -2.94 -4.57 7.96
N ARG A 35 -2.93 -5.79 7.42
CA ARG A 35 -1.78 -6.70 7.40
C ARG A 35 -1.52 -7.24 6.01
N ASN A 36 -0.35 -7.85 5.81
CA ASN A 36 0.05 -8.43 4.53
C ASN A 36 -0.08 -7.41 3.37
N LEU A 37 0.26 -6.16 3.66
CA LEU A 37 0.12 -5.05 2.71
C LEU A 37 1.11 -5.25 1.56
N SER A 38 0.59 -5.42 0.36
CA SER A 38 1.38 -5.69 -0.84
C SER A 38 0.93 -4.81 -2.01
N PHE A 39 1.83 -4.66 -2.97
CA PHE A 39 1.62 -3.87 -4.16
C PHE A 39 2.09 -4.61 -5.42
N ARG A 40 1.35 -4.42 -6.51
CA ARG A 40 1.81 -4.77 -7.86
C ARG A 40 1.37 -3.73 -8.88
N ASN A 41 2.13 -3.60 -9.95
CA ASN A 41 1.79 -2.80 -11.13
C ASN A 41 1.83 -3.62 -12.44
N TRP A 42 2.16 -4.91 -12.38
CA TRP A 42 1.95 -5.87 -13.46
C TRP A 42 0.71 -6.68 -13.11
N GLU A 43 -0.17 -6.91 -14.09
CA GLU A 43 -1.46 -7.60 -13.90
C GLU A 43 -2.47 -6.88 -12.98
N MET A 44 -3.24 -5.96 -13.58
CA MET A 44 -4.26 -5.15 -12.88
C MET A 44 -5.57 -5.89 -12.60
N ASN A 45 -5.67 -7.17 -12.96
CA ASN A 45 -6.86 -7.96 -12.68
C ASN A 45 -6.91 -8.31 -11.18
N LEU A 46 -7.99 -7.94 -10.50
CA LEU A 46 -8.16 -8.19 -9.06
C LEU A 46 -8.40 -9.68 -8.75
N ASN A 47 -8.82 -10.47 -9.74
CA ASN A 47 -9.07 -11.90 -9.59
C ASN A 47 -7.80 -12.76 -9.78
N SER A 48 -6.66 -12.16 -10.13
CA SER A 48 -5.41 -12.92 -10.23
C SER A 48 -4.85 -13.27 -8.85
N CYS A 49 -3.99 -14.29 -8.80
CA CYS A 49 -3.40 -14.79 -7.56
C CYS A 49 -2.79 -13.66 -6.72
N ALA A 50 -2.82 -13.80 -5.39
CA ALA A 50 -2.25 -12.85 -4.44
C ALA A 50 -0.71 -12.81 -4.56
N THR A 51 -0.23 -12.02 -5.51
CA THR A 51 1.18 -11.78 -5.80
C THR A 51 1.45 -10.29 -5.69
N GLY A 52 2.65 -9.92 -5.26
CA GLY A 52 3.06 -8.54 -5.14
C GLY A 52 4.29 -8.36 -4.25
N ILE A 53 4.82 -7.15 -4.24
CA ILE A 53 5.91 -6.72 -3.38
C ILE A 53 5.32 -6.32 -2.03
N SER A 54 5.84 -6.89 -0.94
CA SER A 54 5.43 -6.49 0.41
C SER A 54 5.84 -5.05 0.70
N LEU A 55 4.90 -4.26 1.19
CA LEU A 55 5.11 -2.85 1.56
C LEU A 55 5.45 -2.66 3.04
N LEU A 56 5.14 -3.66 3.87
CA LEU A 56 5.45 -3.65 5.30
C LEU A 56 6.20 -4.92 5.69
N PRO A 57 7.05 -4.87 6.73
CA PRO A 57 7.57 -6.06 7.40
C PRO A 57 6.45 -6.99 7.89
N ALA A 58 6.70 -8.30 7.91
CA ALA A 58 5.71 -9.32 8.25
C ALA A 58 5.20 -9.22 9.70
N ASP A 59 6.00 -8.63 10.60
CA ASP A 59 5.69 -8.38 12.01
C ASP A 59 4.98 -7.03 12.24
N GLN A 60 4.85 -6.18 11.21
CA GLN A 60 4.22 -4.87 11.32
C GLN A 60 2.78 -4.86 10.80
N ARG A 61 1.98 -3.97 11.39
CA ARG A 61 0.56 -3.78 11.06
C ARG A 61 0.29 -2.29 10.93
N LEU A 62 -0.54 -1.92 9.96
CA LEU A 62 -0.99 -0.54 9.81
C LEU A 62 -2.30 -0.37 10.57
N MET A 63 -2.25 0.39 11.66
CA MET A 63 -3.44 0.75 12.43
C MET A 63 -3.99 2.10 11.98
N GLU A 64 -5.28 2.16 11.71
CA GLU A 64 -6.02 3.39 11.47
C GLU A 64 -7.13 3.52 12.51
N ILE A 65 -7.18 4.68 13.17
CA ILE A 65 -8.19 5.02 14.17
C ILE A 65 -9.00 6.18 13.61
N LYS A 66 -10.32 6.02 13.57
CA LYS A 66 -11.27 7.06 13.19
C LYS A 66 -12.17 7.38 14.35
N THR A 67 -12.30 8.67 14.65
CA THR A 67 -13.23 9.18 15.66
C THR A 67 -14.10 10.26 15.02
N SER A 68 -15.38 10.32 15.39
CA SER A 68 -16.29 11.39 14.93
C SER A 68 -16.06 12.72 15.66
N GLY A 69 -15.37 12.67 16.80
CA GLY A 69 -14.95 13.84 17.58
C GLY A 69 -13.56 13.62 18.16
N VAL A 70 -13.37 14.03 19.42
CA VAL A 70 -12.11 13.79 20.15
C VAL A 70 -11.90 12.31 20.46
N TYR A 71 -10.65 11.93 20.75
CA TYR A 71 -10.36 10.57 21.21
C TYR A 71 -10.94 10.34 22.61
N PRO A 72 -11.68 9.24 22.84
CA PRO A 72 -12.12 8.89 24.18
C PRO A 72 -10.94 8.70 25.13
N LEU A 73 -11.15 9.01 26.41
CA LEU A 73 -10.07 8.98 27.42
C LEU A 73 -9.40 7.60 27.53
N TRP A 74 -10.17 6.52 27.44
CA TRP A 74 -9.62 5.16 27.48
C TRP A 74 -8.67 4.89 26.30
N LEU A 75 -9.00 5.41 25.12
CA LEU A 75 -8.20 5.24 23.92
C LEU A 75 -6.92 6.06 24.00
N THR A 76 -7.03 7.31 24.47
CA THR A 76 -5.87 8.17 24.71
C THR A 76 -4.91 7.52 25.71
N ARG A 77 -5.41 7.01 26.84
CA ARG A 77 -4.60 6.30 27.84
C ARG A 77 -3.90 5.09 27.23
N LEU A 78 -4.63 4.25 26.50
CA LEU A 78 -4.09 3.07 25.85
C LEU A 78 -2.97 3.43 24.86
N LEU A 79 -3.17 4.43 24.02
CA LEU A 79 -2.17 4.87 23.05
C LEU A 79 -0.92 5.42 23.75
N THR A 80 -1.08 6.19 24.83
CA THR A 80 0.04 6.69 25.63
C THR A 80 0.81 5.56 26.32
N GLU A 81 0.11 4.61 26.95
CA GLU A 81 0.71 3.44 27.60
C GLU A 81 1.52 2.57 26.64
N LYS A 82 1.05 2.45 25.38
CA LYS A 82 1.74 1.72 24.32
C LYS A 82 2.75 2.55 23.55
N ASN A 83 2.96 3.82 23.94
CA ASN A 83 3.80 4.78 23.23
C ASN A 83 3.46 4.85 21.72
N ALA A 84 2.18 4.74 21.38
CA ALA A 84 1.67 4.70 20.02
C ALA A 84 1.36 6.13 19.55
N GLY A 85 2.32 6.72 18.81
CA GLY A 85 2.16 8.02 18.17
C GLY A 85 1.48 7.93 16.80
N ARG A 86 0.92 9.06 16.36
CA ARG A 86 0.40 9.18 14.99
C ARG A 86 1.56 9.23 13.99
N VAL A 87 1.42 8.49 12.90
CA VAL A 87 2.27 8.62 11.71
C VAL A 87 1.43 9.01 10.50
N HIS A 88 2.04 9.75 9.57
CA HIS A 88 1.46 9.96 8.25
C HIS A 88 1.83 8.78 7.35
N PHE A 89 0.82 8.08 6.84
CA PHE A 89 1.03 6.91 6.00
C PHE A 89 0.06 6.91 4.83
N SER A 90 0.56 6.65 3.62
CA SER A 90 -0.24 6.43 2.43
C SER A 90 0.18 5.12 1.80
N LYS A 91 -0.76 4.17 1.67
CA LYS A 91 -0.51 2.89 1.01
C LYS A 91 -0.01 3.09 -0.42
N TYR A 92 -0.68 3.97 -1.16
CA TYR A 92 -0.30 4.29 -2.55
C TYR A 92 1.01 5.07 -2.61
N GLY A 93 1.23 6.01 -1.69
CA GLY A 93 2.49 6.77 -1.63
C GLY A 93 3.69 5.87 -1.40
N LEU A 94 3.58 4.93 -0.45
CA LEU A 94 4.63 3.95 -0.19
C LEU A 94 4.83 2.99 -1.37
N ALA A 95 3.74 2.50 -1.97
CA ALA A 95 3.79 1.68 -3.18
C ALA A 95 4.53 2.39 -4.32
N TYR A 96 4.21 3.67 -4.55
CA TYR A 96 4.82 4.47 -5.60
C TYR A 96 6.31 4.74 -5.35
N GLN A 97 6.69 5.01 -4.10
CA GLN A 97 8.10 5.13 -3.71
C GLN A 97 8.87 3.84 -3.97
N GLN A 98 8.27 2.68 -3.66
CA GLN A 98 8.87 1.37 -3.92
C GLN A 98 9.00 1.10 -5.42
N PHE A 99 7.98 1.45 -6.21
CA PHE A 99 8.00 1.33 -7.67
C PHE A 99 9.15 2.13 -8.29
N ILE A 100 9.27 3.42 -7.96
CA ILE A 100 10.36 4.28 -8.48
C ILE A 100 11.74 3.74 -8.08
N ARG A 101 11.87 3.22 -6.85
CA ARG A 101 13.15 2.68 -6.37
C ARG A 101 13.59 1.47 -7.21
N HIS A 102 12.68 0.54 -7.48
CA HIS A 102 12.97 -0.62 -8.32
C HIS A 102 13.33 -0.25 -9.76
N GLU A 103 12.71 0.78 -10.35
CA GLU A 103 13.09 1.26 -11.68
C GLU A 103 14.53 1.79 -11.71
N LYS A 104 14.94 2.55 -10.67
CA LYS A 104 16.31 3.08 -10.57
C LYS A 104 17.34 1.96 -10.42
N GLU A 105 17.09 1.00 -9.53
CA GLU A 105 17.98 -0.14 -9.33
C GLU A 105 18.08 -1.05 -10.56
N GLY A 106 16.98 -1.22 -11.31
CA GLY A 106 16.98 -1.91 -12.60
C GLY A 106 17.78 -1.17 -13.67
N ASN A 107 17.73 0.17 -13.67
CA ASN A 107 18.46 1.01 -14.62
C ASN A 107 19.97 1.10 -14.29
N GLU A 108 20.35 1.07 -13.01
CA GLU A 108 21.75 1.05 -12.57
C GLU A 108 22.44 -0.31 -12.82
N ARG A 109 21.68 -1.42 -12.81
CA ARG A 109 22.16 -2.74 -13.23
C ARG A 109 22.18 -2.93 -14.75
N GLY A 110 21.43 -2.11 -15.50
CA GLY A 110 21.38 -2.11 -16.97
C GLY A 110 22.58 -1.46 -17.67
N GLY A 111 23.53 -0.90 -16.91
CA GLY A 111 24.75 -0.26 -17.43
C GLY A 111 25.91 -1.20 -17.78
N ALA A 112 25.76 -2.52 -17.64
CA ALA A 112 26.79 -3.49 -18.00
C ALA A 112 26.26 -4.52 -19.01
N ASN A 113 26.78 -4.40 -20.24
CA ASN A 113 26.74 -5.35 -21.35
C ASN A 113 25.40 -5.55 -22.08
N CYS A 114 25.13 -4.60 -22.97
CA CYS A 114 24.42 -4.86 -24.23
C CYS A 114 25.25 -5.82 -25.09
N SER A 115 24.81 -7.08 -25.22
CA SER A 115 25.10 -7.89 -26.40
C SER A 115 23.83 -7.97 -27.25
N THR A 116 23.95 -7.38 -28.43
CA THR A 116 22.99 -7.35 -29.52
C THR A 116 22.30 -8.70 -29.74
N VAL A 117 20.98 -8.76 -29.57
CA VAL A 117 20.15 -9.79 -30.20
C VAL A 117 19.36 -9.13 -31.31
N SER A 118 19.86 -9.31 -32.53
CA SER A 118 19.21 -8.93 -33.78
C SER A 118 17.94 -9.73 -33.99
N LEU A 119 16.78 -9.08 -33.94
CA LEU A 119 15.49 -9.64 -34.34
C LEU A 119 15.37 -9.57 -35.87
N THR A 120 15.35 -10.71 -36.54
CA THR A 120 14.90 -10.84 -37.93
C THR A 120 13.39 -11.07 -37.95
N ARG A 121 12.67 -10.30 -38.77
CA ARG A 121 11.24 -10.52 -39.06
C ARG A 121 11.10 -11.72 -39.99
N GLY A 122 10.33 -12.73 -39.56
CA GLY A 122 9.85 -13.80 -40.43
C GLY A 122 8.71 -13.30 -41.32
N ALA A 123 8.72 -13.74 -42.58
CA ALA A 123 7.71 -13.51 -43.60
C ALA A 123 6.43 -14.31 -43.33
#